data_AF-A0A1X0WMG9-F1
#
_entry.id   AF-A0A1X0WMG9-F1
#
_cell.length_a   1.000
_cell.length_b   1.000
_cell.length_c   1.000
_cell.angle_alpha   90.00
_cell.angle_beta   90.00
_cell.angle_gamma   90.00
#
_symmetry.space_group_name_H-M   'P 1'
#
loop_
_entity.id
_entity.type
_entity.pdbx_description
1 polymer ?
#
loop_
_entity_poly.entity_id
_entity_poly.type
_entity_poly.pdbx_seq_one_letter_code
_entity_poly.pdbx_strand_id
1 'polypeptide(L)'
;MATKKKEALLTSVAITQYFETKYWKNGWDEELIKSENIEKILEEIVRRVSEIATVSEAYAIKHDKDTSIGFDSVTRTTTTKLKKPHIHALLKFEKGATLTDLAVQIGLKPEYLEKAKSGRYGYDNLLAYLIHAKDKDKYQYSPDEVISLTGKDYLKVYHERQGSWLKGKAKKEVQQSYEDIDLLIDNILNENITKKEILLNKQYHTLYTVHKVRVNDAIKSIGEIKCARTKDELENGEFKKTILFIHGASGLGKSTFAKEIAKSLIQLAKLNNKKWQSVLTAGTNMFDEVNGEEILLLDDVRGDSLTASDWLKVLDPYNISPISARYQNKIGAAKVIIITSSKHPLTFFYHTKGNNREDLSQYVRRIEHLATLKGVGDEPIFYESHPTRTLNNLRRIPEIGYDTYLSYDFTPDNEMKSKEELLSMLVSKVGLNNQWDLWEYDKSKTPSKTVTSEDEVADNQEK
;
A
#
# COMPACT_ATOMS: atom_id res chain seq x y z
N MET A 1 -26.29 -44.54 -35.94
CA MET A 1 -24.96 -44.86 -35.38
C MET A 1 -24.20 -43.57 -35.20
N ALA A 2 -23.97 -43.12 -33.96
CA ALA A 2 -23.14 -41.95 -33.70
C ALA A 2 -21.69 -42.29 -34.03
N THR A 3 -21.11 -41.60 -35.01
CA THR A 3 -19.67 -41.64 -35.30
C THR A 3 -18.90 -41.25 -34.04
N LYS A 4 -18.28 -42.22 -33.35
CA LYS A 4 -17.33 -41.94 -32.27
C LYS A 4 -16.27 -40.99 -32.83
N LYS A 5 -16.17 -39.78 -32.26
CA LYS A 5 -15.07 -38.85 -32.55
C LYS A 5 -13.75 -39.62 -32.35
N LYS A 6 -12.89 -39.64 -33.36
CA LYS A 6 -11.61 -40.34 -33.29
C LYS A 6 -10.72 -39.59 -32.30
N GLU A 7 -10.47 -40.18 -31.13
CA GLU A 7 -9.56 -39.60 -30.15
C GLU A 7 -8.12 -39.68 -30.64
N ALA A 8 -7.33 -38.64 -30.37
CA ALA A 8 -5.93 -38.61 -30.73
C ALA A 8 -5.10 -39.45 -29.76
N LEU A 9 -4.08 -40.12 -30.27
CA LEU A 9 -3.07 -40.77 -29.43
C LEU A 9 -2.25 -39.70 -28.71
N LEU A 10 -2.12 -39.85 -27.40
CA LEU A 10 -1.43 -38.88 -26.56
C LEU A 10 0.08 -39.15 -26.52
N THR A 11 0.89 -38.11 -26.60
CA THR A 11 2.35 -38.21 -26.39
C THR A 11 2.73 -38.12 -24.90
N SER A 12 1.82 -37.64 -24.06
CA SER A 12 1.99 -37.54 -22.62
C SER A 12 0.64 -37.34 -21.92
N VAL A 13 0.54 -37.75 -20.66
CA VAL A 13 -0.65 -37.54 -19.83
C VAL A 13 -0.25 -37.22 -18.39
N ALA A 14 -0.91 -36.24 -17.80
CA ALA A 14 -0.86 -35.97 -16.36
C ALA A 14 -2.06 -36.64 -15.69
N ILE A 15 -1.85 -37.18 -14.49
CA ILE A 15 -2.84 -37.88 -13.68
C ILE A 15 -2.89 -37.18 -12.33
N THR A 16 -4.09 -36.93 -11.81
CA THR A 16 -4.27 -36.33 -10.48
C THR A 16 -5.38 -37.01 -9.73
N GLN A 17 -5.08 -37.58 -8.56
CA GLN A 17 -6.09 -38.31 -7.79
C GLN A 17 -5.77 -38.39 -6.29
N TYR A 18 -6.82 -38.38 -5.45
CA TYR A 18 -6.74 -38.62 -4.01
C TYR A 18 -6.47 -40.10 -3.69
N PHE A 19 -5.92 -40.37 -2.51
CA PHE A 19 -5.70 -41.73 -2.00
C PHE A 19 -6.97 -42.39 -1.41
N GLU A 20 -8.15 -42.06 -1.95
CA GLU A 20 -9.41 -42.71 -1.56
C GLU A 20 -9.72 -43.86 -2.52
N THR A 21 -9.74 -45.10 -2.02
CA THR A 21 -9.91 -46.34 -2.81
C THR A 21 -11.12 -46.31 -3.74
N LYS A 22 -12.20 -45.61 -3.36
CA LYS A 22 -13.40 -45.46 -4.19
C LYS A 22 -13.13 -44.87 -5.58
N TYR A 23 -12.05 -44.10 -5.77
CA TYR A 23 -11.69 -43.51 -7.06
C TYR A 23 -10.86 -44.44 -7.94
N TRP A 24 -10.20 -45.45 -7.37
CA TRP A 24 -9.31 -46.38 -8.04
C TRP A 24 -10.05 -47.69 -8.37
N LYS A 25 -10.31 -47.94 -9.66
CA LYS A 25 -11.15 -49.06 -10.17
C LYS A 25 -10.32 -50.14 -10.86
N ASN A 26 -10.95 -51.22 -11.29
CA ASN A 26 -10.27 -52.32 -11.99
C ASN A 26 -9.24 -53.03 -11.10
N GLY A 27 -9.67 -53.40 -9.89
CA GLY A 27 -8.89 -54.26 -8.99
C GLY A 27 -7.57 -53.65 -8.52
N TRP A 28 -7.54 -52.35 -8.20
CA TRP A 28 -6.43 -51.79 -7.42
C TRP A 28 -6.38 -52.45 -6.05
N ASP A 29 -5.16 -52.72 -5.58
CA ASP A 29 -4.92 -53.09 -4.18
C ASP A 29 -5.25 -51.90 -3.29
N GLU A 30 -6.26 -52.07 -2.43
CA GLU A 30 -6.71 -51.03 -1.51
C GLU A 30 -5.63 -50.62 -0.51
N GLU A 31 -4.80 -51.57 -0.07
CA GLU A 31 -3.74 -51.29 0.91
C GLU A 31 -2.60 -50.49 0.25
N LEU A 32 -2.31 -50.75 -1.03
CA LEU A 32 -1.38 -49.94 -1.80
C LEU A 32 -1.84 -48.47 -1.89
N ILE A 33 -3.11 -48.22 -2.23
CA ILE A 33 -3.64 -46.85 -2.33
C ILE A 33 -3.61 -46.16 -0.96
N LYS A 34 -4.03 -46.83 0.12
CA LYS A 34 -4.02 -46.28 1.49
C LYS A 34 -2.62 -46.04 2.03
N SER A 35 -1.61 -46.78 1.54
CA SER A 35 -0.21 -46.59 1.95
C SER A 35 0.38 -45.25 1.51
N GLU A 36 -0.24 -44.59 0.51
CA GLU A 36 0.25 -43.36 -0.13
C GLU A 36 1.70 -43.49 -0.65
N ASN A 37 2.17 -44.72 -0.91
CA ASN A 37 3.50 -44.98 -1.43
C ASN A 37 3.55 -44.63 -2.93
N ILE A 38 4.02 -43.42 -3.22
CA ILE A 38 4.04 -42.82 -4.57
C ILE A 38 4.80 -43.68 -5.57
N GLU A 39 5.94 -44.25 -5.18
CA GLU A 39 6.75 -45.09 -6.05
C GLU A 39 5.99 -46.36 -6.46
N LYS A 40 5.40 -47.07 -5.49
CA LYS A 40 4.62 -48.28 -5.75
C LYS A 40 3.34 -48.03 -6.55
N ILE A 41 2.67 -46.91 -6.28
CA ILE A 41 1.51 -46.49 -7.07
C ILE A 41 1.93 -46.18 -8.51
N LEU A 42 3.05 -45.47 -8.71
CA LEU A 42 3.55 -45.16 -10.05
C LEU A 42 4.00 -46.42 -10.82
N GLU A 43 4.67 -47.37 -10.15
CA GLU A 43 5.02 -48.68 -10.72
C GLU A 43 3.78 -49.39 -11.26
N GLU A 44 2.70 -49.45 -10.48
CA GLU A 44 1.46 -50.10 -10.90
C GLU A 44 0.75 -49.34 -12.02
N ILE A 45 0.75 -48.01 -12.01
CA ILE A 45 0.24 -47.19 -13.12
C ILE A 45 1.00 -47.54 -14.41
N VAL A 46 2.34 -47.55 -14.36
CA VAL A 46 3.17 -47.84 -15.54
C VAL A 46 2.98 -49.27 -16.01
N ARG A 47 2.90 -50.25 -15.10
CA ARG A 47 2.63 -51.65 -15.42
C ARG A 47 1.33 -51.79 -16.21
N ARG A 48 0.24 -51.21 -15.70
CA ARG A 48 -1.08 -51.24 -16.36
C ARG A 48 -1.04 -50.57 -17.73
N VAL A 49 -0.50 -49.36 -17.82
CA VAL A 49 -0.46 -48.58 -19.06
C VAL A 49 0.42 -49.24 -20.13
N SER A 50 1.46 -49.96 -19.72
CA SER A 50 2.39 -50.64 -20.64
C SER A 50 1.73 -51.77 -21.45
N GLU A 51 0.52 -52.21 -21.08
CA GLU A 51 -0.26 -53.17 -21.87
C GLU A 51 -0.81 -52.56 -23.18
N ILE A 52 -0.96 -51.23 -23.25
CA ILE A 52 -1.58 -50.53 -24.39
C ILE A 52 -0.72 -49.40 -24.97
N ALA A 53 0.34 -49.00 -24.28
CA ALA A 53 1.23 -47.90 -24.68
C ALA A 53 2.69 -48.22 -24.29
N THR A 54 3.65 -47.48 -24.83
CA THR A 54 5.07 -47.61 -24.49
C THR A 54 5.50 -46.36 -23.72
N VAL A 55 5.71 -46.52 -22.41
CA VAL A 55 6.10 -45.43 -21.49
C VAL A 55 7.60 -45.17 -21.61
N SER A 56 7.97 -43.93 -21.95
CA SER A 56 9.37 -43.50 -22.09
C SER A 56 9.88 -42.70 -20.90
N GLU A 57 8.99 -41.96 -20.22
CA GLU A 57 9.29 -41.22 -18.99
C GLU A 57 8.10 -41.35 -18.03
N ALA A 58 8.37 -41.50 -16.73
CA ALA A 58 7.34 -41.59 -15.69
C ALA A 58 7.79 -40.92 -14.39
N TYR A 59 7.01 -39.95 -13.95
CA TYR A 59 7.26 -39.15 -12.74
C TYR A 59 6.04 -39.13 -11.84
N ALA A 60 6.23 -39.06 -10.52
CA ALA A 60 5.13 -38.79 -9.59
C ALA A 60 5.57 -38.11 -8.31
N ILE A 61 4.65 -37.38 -7.68
CA ILE A 61 4.85 -36.67 -6.42
C ILE A 61 3.57 -36.66 -5.60
N LYS A 62 3.72 -36.65 -4.28
CA LYS A 62 2.64 -36.43 -3.32
C LYS A 62 2.44 -34.94 -3.09
N HIS A 63 1.22 -34.45 -3.28
CA HIS A 63 0.81 -33.12 -2.86
C HIS A 63 0.01 -33.21 -1.57
N ASP A 64 0.61 -32.79 -0.45
CA ASP A 64 0.05 -32.81 0.90
C ASP A 64 0.12 -31.46 1.63
N LYS A 65 0.66 -30.43 0.97
CA LYS A 65 0.83 -29.07 1.51
C LYS A 65 -0.03 -28.02 0.79
N ASP A 66 -0.86 -28.47 -0.15
CA ASP A 66 -1.74 -27.59 -0.92
C ASP A 66 -2.89 -27.04 -0.06
N THR A 67 -3.12 -25.74 -0.13
CA THR A 67 -4.21 -25.08 0.59
C THR A 67 -5.36 -24.68 -0.33
N SER A 68 -6.53 -24.49 0.27
CA SER A 68 -7.73 -23.95 -0.36
C SER A 68 -8.37 -22.92 0.56
N ILE A 69 -8.96 -21.89 -0.02
CA ILE A 69 -9.67 -20.85 0.71
C ILE A 69 -11.14 -21.30 0.83
N GLY A 70 -11.63 -21.46 2.06
CA GLY A 70 -13.03 -21.75 2.34
C GLY A 70 -13.66 -20.66 3.19
N PHE A 71 -14.93 -20.36 2.96
CA PHE A 71 -15.68 -19.47 3.84
C PHE A 71 -16.36 -20.29 4.94
N ASP A 72 -16.06 -19.98 6.19
CA ASP A 72 -16.79 -20.56 7.32
C ASP A 72 -18.04 -19.71 7.56
N SER A 73 -19.21 -20.27 7.25
CA SER A 73 -20.48 -19.56 7.39
C SER A 73 -20.89 -19.27 8.84
N VAL A 74 -20.30 -19.99 9.81
CA VAL A 74 -20.59 -19.84 11.24
C VAL A 74 -19.76 -18.70 11.82
N THR A 75 -18.45 -18.69 11.54
CA THR A 75 -17.54 -17.64 12.03
C THR A 75 -17.52 -16.41 11.13
N ARG A 76 -18.10 -16.49 9.92
CA ARG A 76 -18.05 -15.47 8.87
C ARG A 76 -16.62 -15.06 8.47
N THR A 77 -15.67 -15.96 8.67
CA THR A 77 -14.27 -15.74 8.33
C THR A 77 -13.83 -16.63 7.19
N THR A 78 -12.87 -16.12 6.44
CA THR A 78 -12.19 -16.86 5.40
C THR A 78 -11.13 -17.73 6.07
N THR A 79 -11.26 -19.06 5.96
CA THR A 79 -10.34 -20.02 6.55
C THR A 79 -9.53 -20.71 5.47
N THR A 80 -8.22 -20.80 5.67
CA THR A 80 -7.33 -21.58 4.83
C THR A 80 -7.37 -23.03 5.28
N LYS A 81 -7.90 -23.93 4.43
CA LYS A 81 -7.99 -25.37 4.71
C LYS A 81 -7.01 -26.15 3.84
N LEU A 82 -6.27 -27.06 4.47
CA LEU A 82 -5.39 -27.98 3.79
C LEU A 82 -6.22 -28.94 2.92
N LYS A 83 -5.83 -29.12 1.65
CA LYS A 83 -6.43 -30.11 0.78
C LYS A 83 -6.02 -31.50 1.23
N LYS A 84 -6.85 -32.50 0.94
CA LYS A 84 -6.48 -33.90 1.18
C LYS A 84 -5.24 -34.27 0.34
N PRO A 85 -4.34 -35.10 0.88
CA PRO A 85 -3.22 -35.63 0.12
C PRO A 85 -3.66 -36.29 -1.19
N HIS A 86 -2.93 -36.01 -2.26
CA HIS A 86 -3.19 -36.56 -3.59
C HIS A 86 -1.90 -36.75 -4.38
N ILE A 87 -1.93 -37.65 -5.36
CA ILE A 87 -0.82 -37.89 -6.27
C ILE A 87 -0.96 -37.02 -7.52
N HIS A 88 0.14 -36.42 -7.95
CA HIS A 88 0.34 -35.98 -9.33
C HIS A 88 1.31 -36.94 -10.00
N ALA A 89 0.89 -37.61 -11.08
CA ALA A 89 1.75 -38.46 -11.90
C ALA A 89 1.79 -37.95 -13.35
N LEU A 90 2.93 -38.09 -14.02
CA LEU A 90 3.15 -37.63 -15.38
C LEU A 90 3.84 -38.74 -16.18
N LEU A 91 3.19 -39.17 -17.25
CA LEU A 91 3.73 -40.16 -18.18
C LEU A 91 3.99 -39.52 -19.53
N LYS A 92 5.07 -39.95 -20.19
CA LYS A 92 5.37 -39.67 -21.59
C LYS A 92 5.47 -40.97 -22.37
N PHE A 93 5.06 -40.94 -23.63
CA PHE A 93 4.96 -42.13 -24.45
C PHE A 93 5.79 -42.01 -25.73
N GLU A 94 6.48 -43.09 -26.09
CA GLU A 94 6.99 -43.33 -27.45
C GLU A 94 5.85 -43.71 -28.39
N LYS A 95 4.99 -44.62 -27.92
CA LYS A 95 3.75 -45.02 -28.57
C LYS A 95 2.60 -44.85 -27.59
N GLY A 96 1.80 -43.81 -27.79
CA GLY A 96 0.69 -43.48 -26.91
C GLY A 96 -0.60 -44.26 -27.19
N ALA A 97 -1.56 -44.08 -26.29
CA ALA A 97 -2.95 -44.51 -26.43
C ALA A 97 -3.89 -43.30 -26.33
N THR A 98 -5.19 -43.51 -26.55
CA THR A 98 -6.19 -42.44 -26.38
C THR A 98 -6.39 -42.13 -24.89
N LEU A 99 -6.93 -40.94 -24.57
CA LEU A 99 -7.17 -40.55 -23.18
C LEU A 99 -8.15 -41.52 -22.51
N THR A 100 -9.19 -41.90 -23.24
CA THR A 100 -10.19 -42.87 -22.76
C THR A 100 -9.56 -44.23 -22.49
N ASP A 101 -8.73 -44.76 -23.39
CA ASP A 101 -8.10 -46.07 -23.21
C ASP A 101 -7.13 -46.05 -22.02
N LEU A 102 -6.35 -44.97 -21.85
CA LEU A 102 -5.46 -44.79 -20.70
C LEU A 102 -6.25 -44.74 -19.38
N ALA A 103 -7.35 -43.99 -19.33
CA ALA A 103 -8.19 -43.89 -18.15
C ALA A 103 -8.77 -45.26 -17.76
N VAL A 104 -9.33 -45.99 -18.73
CA VAL A 104 -9.84 -47.34 -18.53
C VAL A 104 -8.74 -48.28 -18.04
N GLN A 105 -7.57 -48.27 -18.67
CA GLN A 105 -6.49 -49.17 -18.32
C GLN A 105 -5.92 -48.90 -16.92
N ILE A 106 -5.78 -47.63 -16.55
CA ILE A 106 -5.35 -47.25 -15.19
C ILE A 106 -6.45 -47.59 -14.17
N GLY A 107 -7.73 -47.55 -14.56
CA GLY A 107 -8.86 -47.69 -13.65
C GLY A 107 -9.27 -46.36 -13.01
N LEU A 108 -9.13 -45.26 -13.74
CA LEU A 108 -9.58 -43.93 -13.35
C LEU A 108 -10.62 -43.41 -14.34
N LYS A 109 -11.43 -42.45 -13.91
CA LYS A 109 -12.28 -41.71 -14.86
C LYS A 109 -11.43 -40.76 -15.72
N PRO A 110 -11.81 -40.51 -16.98
CA PRO A 110 -11.13 -39.57 -17.88
C PRO A 110 -10.90 -38.17 -17.29
N GLU A 111 -11.79 -37.69 -16.41
CA GLU A 111 -11.70 -36.37 -15.76
C GLU A 111 -10.48 -36.20 -14.85
N TYR A 112 -9.83 -37.29 -14.42
CA TYR A 112 -8.61 -37.26 -13.61
C TYR A 112 -7.32 -37.32 -14.44
N LEU A 113 -7.46 -37.37 -15.78
CA LEU A 113 -6.36 -37.37 -16.73
C LEU A 113 -6.39 -36.08 -17.53
N GLU A 114 -5.25 -35.38 -17.59
CA GLU A 114 -5.09 -34.18 -18.39
C GLU A 114 -4.06 -34.42 -19.50
N LYS A 115 -4.43 -34.11 -20.75
CA LYS A 115 -3.49 -34.10 -21.87
C LYS A 115 -2.65 -32.82 -21.85
N ALA A 116 -1.39 -32.91 -22.26
CA ALA A 116 -0.57 -31.72 -22.47
C ALA A 116 -1.24 -30.74 -23.45
N LYS A 117 -1.22 -29.45 -23.13
CA LYS A 117 -1.67 -28.40 -24.05
C LYS A 117 -0.86 -28.45 -25.35
N SER A 118 -1.50 -28.11 -26.46
CA SER A 118 -0.85 -28.12 -27.77
C SER A 118 0.38 -27.18 -27.81
N GLY A 119 1.42 -27.61 -28.51
CA GLY A 119 2.65 -26.84 -28.73
C GLY A 119 3.86 -27.38 -27.99
N ARG A 120 5.05 -26.89 -28.36
CA ARG A 120 6.36 -27.41 -27.90
C ARG A 120 6.60 -27.33 -26.38
N TYR A 121 5.81 -26.54 -25.67
CA TYR A 121 5.93 -26.33 -24.22
C TYR A 121 4.89 -27.09 -23.39
N GLY A 122 3.98 -27.84 -24.04
CA GLY A 122 2.90 -28.54 -23.34
C GLY A 122 3.41 -29.46 -22.22
N TYR A 123 4.34 -30.35 -22.59
CA TYR A 123 4.95 -31.31 -21.65
C TYR A 123 5.84 -30.62 -20.59
N ASP A 124 6.65 -29.64 -21.00
CA ASP A 124 7.50 -28.86 -20.09
C ASP A 124 6.69 -28.12 -19.01
N ASN A 125 5.49 -27.62 -19.35
CA ASN A 125 4.58 -27.03 -18.37
C ASN A 125 4.05 -28.05 -17.36
N LEU A 126 3.77 -29.30 -17.79
CA LEU A 126 3.34 -30.36 -16.88
C LEU A 126 4.48 -30.77 -15.95
N LEU A 127 5.72 -30.87 -16.45
CA LEU A 127 6.91 -31.11 -15.63
C LEU A 127 7.08 -30.03 -14.57
N ALA A 128 6.95 -28.76 -14.93
CA ALA A 128 7.02 -27.64 -13.99
C ALA A 128 5.90 -27.67 -12.93
N TYR A 129 4.72 -28.17 -13.31
CA TYR A 129 3.54 -28.19 -12.46
C TYR A 129 3.63 -29.21 -11.32
N LEU A 130 4.38 -30.31 -11.50
CA LEU A 130 4.63 -31.30 -10.45
C LEU A 130 5.16 -30.66 -9.15
N ILE A 131 5.95 -29.60 -9.25
CA ILE A 131 6.48 -28.88 -8.08
C ILE A 131 5.92 -27.46 -7.96
N HIS A 132 4.89 -27.14 -8.73
CA HIS A 132 4.32 -25.79 -8.86
C HIS A 132 5.32 -24.67 -9.20
N ALA A 133 6.43 -24.99 -9.89
CA ALA A 133 7.56 -24.08 -10.13
C ALA A 133 7.20 -22.71 -10.75
N LYS A 134 6.04 -22.61 -11.39
CA LYS A 134 5.56 -21.41 -12.10
C LYS A 134 4.37 -20.73 -11.44
N ASP A 135 3.85 -21.28 -10.34
CA ASP A 135 2.58 -20.86 -9.73
C ASP A 135 2.86 -20.31 -8.32
N LYS A 136 3.13 -19.00 -8.22
CA LYS A 136 3.58 -18.34 -6.98
C LYS A 136 2.66 -18.57 -5.78
N ASP A 137 1.35 -18.59 -6.02
CA ASP A 137 0.35 -18.69 -4.96
C ASP A 137 0.16 -20.12 -4.43
N LYS A 138 0.81 -21.11 -5.05
CA LYS A 138 0.77 -22.51 -4.62
C LYS A 138 2.04 -22.88 -3.85
N TYR A 139 1.91 -23.86 -2.96
CA TYR A 139 3.06 -24.44 -2.28
C TYR A 139 4.08 -24.99 -3.30
N GLN A 140 5.34 -24.59 -3.16
CA GLN A 140 6.43 -25.02 -4.04
C GLN A 140 7.07 -26.27 -3.44
N TYR A 141 6.88 -27.42 -4.08
CA TYR A 141 7.48 -28.68 -3.61
C TYR A 141 8.96 -28.77 -3.99
N SER A 142 9.73 -29.57 -3.26
CA SER A 142 11.12 -29.84 -3.62
C SER A 142 11.17 -30.74 -4.86
N PRO A 143 12.07 -30.50 -5.83
CA PRO A 143 12.31 -31.43 -6.92
C PRO A 143 12.77 -32.82 -6.44
N ASP A 144 13.37 -32.92 -5.25
CA ASP A 144 13.77 -34.19 -4.62
C ASP A 144 12.57 -35.04 -4.17
N GLU A 145 11.39 -34.44 -4.00
CA GLU A 145 10.16 -35.17 -3.65
C GLU A 145 9.53 -35.89 -4.87
N VAL A 146 10.06 -35.66 -6.08
CA VAL A 146 9.55 -36.28 -7.32
C VAL A 146 10.22 -37.62 -7.57
N ILE A 147 9.44 -38.69 -7.54
CA ILE A 147 9.86 -40.04 -7.92
C ILE A 147 10.04 -40.10 -9.44
N SER A 148 11.18 -40.62 -9.89
CA SER A 148 11.50 -40.87 -11.30
C SER A 148 11.63 -42.37 -11.56
N LEU A 149 10.60 -42.99 -12.13
CA LEU A 149 10.58 -44.44 -12.33
C LEU A 149 11.28 -44.87 -13.63
N THR A 150 11.06 -44.13 -14.72
CA THR A 150 11.72 -44.37 -16.00
C THR A 150 12.00 -43.05 -16.73
N GLY A 151 12.98 -43.07 -17.62
CA GLY A 151 13.46 -41.91 -18.34
C GLY A 151 14.55 -41.14 -17.59
N LYS A 152 14.63 -39.84 -17.84
CA LYS A 152 15.63 -38.97 -17.22
C LYS A 152 15.24 -38.63 -15.80
N ASP A 153 16.17 -38.72 -14.86
CA ASP A 153 16.00 -38.24 -13.49
C ASP A 153 15.41 -36.82 -13.44
N TYR A 154 14.30 -36.64 -12.71
CA TYR A 154 13.58 -35.37 -12.60
C TYR A 154 14.46 -34.26 -12.02
N LEU A 155 15.37 -34.55 -11.10
CA LEU A 155 16.29 -33.55 -10.54
C LEU A 155 17.21 -32.98 -11.63
N LYS A 156 17.65 -33.82 -12.57
CA LYS A 156 18.40 -33.36 -13.76
C LYS A 156 17.53 -32.53 -14.70
N VAL A 157 16.26 -32.91 -14.89
CA VAL A 157 15.29 -32.11 -15.67
C VAL A 157 15.10 -30.74 -15.04
N TYR A 158 14.92 -30.68 -13.71
CA TYR A 158 14.79 -29.45 -12.95
C TYR A 158 16.02 -28.55 -13.16
N HIS A 159 17.24 -29.06 -13.00
CA HIS A 159 18.45 -28.25 -13.17
C HIS A 159 18.60 -27.66 -14.59
N GLU A 160 18.18 -28.38 -15.62
CA GLU A 160 18.19 -27.87 -17.00
C GLU A 160 17.09 -26.84 -17.27
N ARG A 161 15.94 -26.96 -16.59
CA ARG A 161 14.74 -26.17 -16.88
C ARG A 161 14.48 -25.03 -15.92
N GLN A 162 15.04 -25.04 -14.71
CA GLN A 162 14.75 -24.08 -13.63
C GLN A 162 14.85 -22.62 -14.10
N GLY A 163 15.85 -22.27 -14.91
CA GLY A 163 16.00 -20.91 -15.43
C GLY A 163 14.87 -20.51 -16.38
N SER A 164 14.35 -21.44 -17.17
CA SER A 164 13.21 -21.21 -18.06
C SER A 164 11.88 -21.17 -17.29
N TRP A 165 11.73 -21.99 -16.25
CA TRP A 165 10.55 -22.01 -15.40
C TRP A 165 10.47 -20.73 -14.54
N LEU A 166 11.59 -20.26 -14.02
CA LEU A 166 11.67 -18.98 -13.31
C LEU A 166 11.26 -17.80 -14.19
N LYS A 167 11.72 -17.76 -15.46
CA LYS A 167 11.24 -16.78 -16.45
C LYS A 167 9.74 -16.91 -16.72
N GLY A 168 9.24 -18.14 -16.79
CA GLY A 168 7.82 -18.43 -16.96
C GLY A 168 6.97 -17.97 -15.76
N LYS A 169 7.49 -18.10 -14.54
CA LYS A 169 6.89 -17.61 -13.30
C LYS A 169 6.74 -16.09 -13.33
N ALA A 170 7.84 -15.38 -13.59
CA ALA A 170 7.82 -13.92 -13.71
C ALA A 170 6.82 -13.41 -14.77
N LYS A 171 6.71 -14.11 -15.91
CA LYS A 171 5.74 -13.76 -16.96
C LYS A 171 4.29 -13.95 -16.49
N LYS A 172 3.99 -15.02 -15.75
CA LYS A 172 2.66 -15.24 -15.15
C LYS A 172 2.32 -14.16 -14.14
N GLU A 173 3.25 -13.80 -13.27
CA GLU A 173 3.07 -12.73 -12.28
C GLU A 173 2.75 -11.38 -12.93
N VAL A 174 3.45 -11.03 -14.03
CA VAL A 174 3.13 -9.83 -14.81
C VAL A 174 1.73 -9.92 -15.43
N GLN A 175 1.35 -11.07 -15.99
CA GLN A 175 0.02 -11.23 -16.60
C GLN A 175 -1.11 -11.08 -15.57
N GLN A 176 -0.95 -11.67 -14.38
CA GLN A 176 -1.90 -11.55 -13.28
C GLN A 176 -2.02 -10.10 -12.79
N SER A 177 -0.92 -9.34 -12.81
CA SER A 177 -0.98 -7.91 -12.46
C SER A 177 -1.89 -7.08 -13.38
N TYR A 178 -2.08 -7.48 -14.65
CA TYR A 178 -3.06 -6.82 -15.53
C TYR A 178 -4.51 -7.09 -15.13
N GLU A 179 -4.78 -8.18 -14.40
CA GLU A 179 -6.11 -8.52 -13.89
C GLU A 179 -6.36 -7.80 -12.55
N ASP A 180 -5.33 -7.69 -11.71
CA ASP A 180 -5.44 -7.12 -10.36
C ASP A 180 -5.40 -5.58 -10.31
N ILE A 181 -4.94 -4.92 -11.39
CA ILE A 181 -4.73 -3.47 -11.39
C ILE A 181 -6.00 -2.67 -11.09
N ASP A 182 -7.17 -3.15 -11.51
CA ASP A 182 -8.42 -2.43 -11.32
C ASP A 182 -8.78 -2.29 -9.83
N LEU A 183 -8.50 -3.34 -9.02
CA LEU A 183 -8.68 -3.30 -7.57
C LEU A 183 -7.73 -2.29 -6.91
N LEU A 184 -6.49 -2.20 -7.38
CA LEU A 184 -5.54 -1.21 -6.86
C LEU A 184 -6.01 0.22 -7.17
N ILE A 185 -6.49 0.46 -8.39
CA ILE A 185 -7.01 1.77 -8.80
C ILE A 185 -8.24 2.16 -7.98
N ASP A 186 -9.19 1.24 -7.78
CA ASP A 186 -10.36 1.48 -6.93
C ASP A 186 -9.96 1.85 -5.49
N ASN A 187 -9.01 1.12 -4.90
CA ASN A 187 -8.50 1.42 -3.56
C ASN A 187 -7.82 2.79 -3.47
N ILE A 188 -7.12 3.23 -4.53
CA ILE A 188 -6.52 4.58 -4.59
C ILE A 188 -7.61 5.64 -4.62
N LEU A 189 -8.61 5.48 -5.49
CA LEU A 189 -9.71 6.45 -5.67
C LEU A 189 -10.59 6.56 -4.42
N ASN A 190 -10.75 5.47 -3.67
CA ASN A 190 -11.49 5.44 -2.40
C ASN A 190 -10.64 5.85 -1.19
N GLU A 191 -9.42 6.34 -1.40
CA GLU A 191 -8.49 6.78 -0.34
C GLU A 191 -8.19 5.65 0.67
N ASN A 192 -8.22 4.39 0.24
CA ASN A 192 -7.92 3.22 1.09
C ASN A 192 -6.43 2.88 1.09
N ILE A 193 -5.70 3.30 0.04
CA ILE A 193 -4.27 3.09 -0.07
C ILE A 193 -3.56 4.35 -0.57
N THR A 194 -2.40 4.62 0.01
CA THR A 194 -1.54 5.75 -0.33
C THR A 194 -0.39 5.35 -1.24
N LYS A 195 0.20 6.33 -1.92
CA LYS A 195 1.43 6.12 -2.69
C LYS A 195 2.56 5.55 -1.83
N LYS A 196 2.68 6.02 -0.58
CA LYS A 196 3.70 5.54 0.35
C LYS A 196 3.53 4.04 0.64
N GLU A 197 2.30 3.59 0.90
CA GLU A 197 2.01 2.17 1.15
C GLU A 197 2.28 1.30 -0.08
N ILE A 198 1.93 1.80 -1.27
CA ILE A 198 2.25 1.12 -2.55
C ILE A 198 3.77 0.93 -2.69
N LEU A 199 4.56 1.96 -2.38
CA LEU A 199 6.02 1.92 -2.53
C LEU A 199 6.70 1.06 -1.46
N LEU A 200 6.17 1.02 -0.23
CA LEU A 200 6.76 0.27 0.88
C LEU A 200 6.35 -1.21 0.88
N ASN A 201 5.20 -1.56 0.30
CA ASN A 201 4.70 -2.94 0.31
C ASN A 201 5.08 -3.69 -0.98
N LYS A 202 5.89 -4.74 -0.81
CA LYS A 202 6.38 -5.61 -1.91
C LYS A 202 5.26 -6.21 -2.76
N GLN A 203 4.06 -6.40 -2.21
CA GLN A 203 2.92 -6.96 -2.96
C GLN A 203 2.51 -6.09 -4.14
N TYR A 204 2.73 -4.77 -4.08
CA TYR A 204 2.38 -3.85 -5.15
C TYR A 204 3.52 -3.52 -6.10
N HIS A 205 4.75 -3.99 -5.86
CA HIS A 205 5.92 -3.57 -6.64
C HIS A 205 5.82 -3.96 -8.12
N THR A 206 5.39 -5.19 -8.43
CA THR A 206 5.17 -5.64 -9.81
C THR A 206 4.05 -4.84 -10.47
N LEU A 207 2.90 -4.72 -9.79
CA LEU A 207 1.74 -3.94 -10.25
C LEU A 207 2.13 -2.48 -10.56
N TYR A 208 2.78 -1.81 -9.62
CA TYR A 208 3.22 -0.42 -9.78
C TYR A 208 4.25 -0.27 -10.90
N THR A 209 5.19 -1.20 -11.05
CA THR A 209 6.21 -1.12 -12.09
C THR A 209 5.61 -1.29 -13.49
N VAL A 210 4.75 -2.30 -13.65
CA VAL A 210 4.09 -2.61 -14.93
C VAL A 210 3.08 -1.53 -15.32
N HIS A 211 2.31 -1.01 -14.34
CA HIS A 211 1.23 -0.06 -14.55
C HIS A 211 1.55 1.35 -14.05
N LYS A 212 2.82 1.74 -14.02
CA LYS A 212 3.29 2.98 -13.38
C LYS A 212 2.52 4.23 -13.80
N VAL A 213 2.23 4.36 -15.10
CA VAL A 213 1.47 5.50 -15.64
C VAL A 213 0.06 5.52 -15.05
N ARG A 214 -0.70 4.44 -15.22
CA ARG A 214 -2.08 4.32 -14.74
C ARG A 214 -2.20 4.53 -13.23
N VAL A 215 -1.27 3.97 -12.44
CA VAL A 215 -1.26 4.16 -10.98
C VAL A 215 -0.96 5.61 -10.60
N ASN A 216 0.04 6.24 -11.23
CA ASN A 216 0.36 7.64 -10.93
C ASN A 216 -0.75 8.60 -11.40
N ASP A 217 -1.44 8.29 -12.50
CA ASP A 217 -2.59 9.06 -12.98
C ASP A 217 -3.76 8.97 -12.00
N ALA A 218 -4.04 7.79 -11.43
CA ALA A 218 -5.04 7.64 -10.38
C ALA A 218 -4.67 8.43 -9.11
N ILE A 219 -3.40 8.37 -8.68
CA ILE A 219 -2.89 9.15 -7.55
C ILE A 219 -3.04 10.65 -7.81
N LYS A 220 -2.72 11.12 -9.02
CA LYS A 220 -2.91 12.52 -9.39
C LYS A 220 -4.39 12.91 -9.37
N SER A 221 -5.24 12.06 -9.93
CA SER A 221 -6.70 12.30 -10.01
C SER A 221 -7.33 12.42 -8.62
N ILE A 222 -6.97 11.55 -7.67
CA ILE A 222 -7.47 11.68 -6.30
C ILE A 222 -6.98 12.98 -5.65
N GLY A 223 -5.75 13.43 -5.92
CA GLY A 223 -5.26 14.73 -5.45
C GLY A 223 -6.08 15.90 -5.99
N GLU A 224 -6.47 15.87 -7.27
CA GLU A 224 -7.35 16.86 -7.90
C GLU A 224 -8.74 16.87 -7.25
N ILE A 225 -9.32 15.68 -7.01
CA ILE A 225 -10.60 15.51 -6.30
C ILE A 225 -10.53 16.08 -4.87
N LYS A 226 -9.47 15.77 -4.12
CA LYS A 226 -9.26 16.29 -2.76
C LYS A 226 -9.14 17.82 -2.77
N CYS A 227 -8.42 18.39 -3.75
CA CYS A 227 -8.31 19.85 -3.88
C CYS A 227 -9.67 20.51 -4.16
N ALA A 228 -10.47 19.93 -5.05
CA ALA A 228 -11.81 20.41 -5.37
C ALA A 228 -12.74 20.33 -4.14
N ARG A 229 -12.74 19.20 -3.43
CA ARG A 229 -13.48 18.99 -2.18
C ARG A 229 -13.10 20.03 -1.13
N THR A 230 -11.82 20.20 -0.83
CA THR A 230 -11.39 21.17 0.18
C THR A 230 -11.73 22.61 -0.20
N LYS A 231 -11.74 22.93 -1.50
CA LYS A 231 -12.17 24.24 -1.98
C LYS A 231 -13.68 24.45 -1.74
N ASP A 232 -14.50 23.49 -2.11
CA ASP A 232 -15.96 23.52 -1.90
C ASP A 232 -16.30 23.62 -0.41
N GLU A 233 -15.67 22.80 0.43
CA GLU A 233 -15.83 22.83 1.89
C GLU A 233 -15.44 24.19 2.49
N LEU A 234 -14.47 24.90 1.91
CA LEU A 234 -14.07 26.24 2.37
C LEU A 234 -15.09 27.31 1.95
N GLU A 235 -15.54 27.25 0.70
CA GLU A 235 -16.55 28.17 0.14
C GLU A 235 -17.90 28.04 0.86
N ASN A 236 -18.24 26.82 1.28
CA ASN A 236 -19.43 26.52 2.08
C ASN A 236 -19.24 26.81 3.58
N GLY A 237 -18.05 27.22 4.02
CA GLY A 237 -17.76 27.54 5.41
C GLY A 237 -17.76 26.34 6.35
N GLU A 238 -17.57 25.12 5.84
CA GLU A 238 -17.50 23.88 6.63
C GLU A 238 -16.22 23.83 7.49
N PHE A 239 -15.20 24.61 7.11
CA PHE A 239 -14.03 24.82 7.94
C PHE A 239 -13.42 26.22 7.73
N LYS A 240 -12.60 26.64 8.69
CA LYS A 240 -11.69 27.77 8.57
C LYS A 240 -10.26 27.24 8.42
N LYS A 241 -9.57 27.61 7.33
CA LYS A 241 -8.17 27.25 7.14
C LYS A 241 -7.34 27.81 8.31
N THR A 242 -6.47 26.98 8.87
CA THR A 242 -5.68 27.30 10.06
C THR A 242 -4.20 27.38 9.72
N ILE A 243 -3.55 28.50 10.06
CA ILE A 243 -2.11 28.70 9.85
C ILE A 243 -1.44 28.71 11.22
N LEU A 244 -0.50 27.80 11.44
CA LEU A 244 0.31 27.72 12.65
C LEU A 244 1.75 28.10 12.31
N PHE A 245 2.33 29.02 13.06
CA PHE A 245 3.73 29.41 12.89
C PHE A 245 4.52 29.00 14.13
N ILE A 246 5.60 28.24 13.95
CA ILE A 246 6.46 27.74 15.02
C ILE A 246 7.83 28.44 14.89
N HIS A 247 8.11 29.32 15.84
CA HIS A 247 9.32 30.12 15.92
C HIS A 247 10.24 29.62 17.04
N GLY A 248 11.55 29.78 16.87
CA GLY A 248 12.56 29.49 17.89
C GLY A 248 13.94 29.25 17.29
N ALA A 249 14.99 29.39 18.09
CA ALA A 249 16.37 29.17 17.64
C ALA A 249 16.59 27.76 17.03
N SER A 250 17.65 27.60 16.25
CA SER A 250 18.03 26.29 15.71
C SER A 250 18.30 25.29 16.86
N GLY A 251 17.94 24.01 16.65
CA GLY A 251 18.12 22.96 17.67
C GLY A 251 16.99 22.83 18.71
N LEU A 252 16.05 23.77 18.82
CA LEU A 252 14.97 23.71 19.83
C LEU A 252 13.81 22.76 19.50
N GLY A 253 13.93 21.86 18.52
CA GLY A 253 12.90 20.86 18.24
C GLY A 253 11.64 21.33 17.47
N LYS A 254 11.67 22.50 16.82
CA LYS A 254 10.53 23.04 16.02
C LYS A 254 9.96 22.04 15.00
N SER A 255 10.84 21.43 14.20
CA SER A 255 10.47 20.45 13.17
C SER A 255 9.84 19.20 13.78
N THR A 256 10.35 18.77 14.94
CA THR A 256 9.77 17.66 15.71
C THR A 256 8.38 18.02 16.19
N PHE A 257 8.20 19.21 16.77
CA PHE A 257 6.91 19.67 17.26
C PHE A 257 5.87 19.84 16.12
N ALA A 258 6.27 20.36 14.96
CA ALA A 258 5.40 20.43 13.78
C ALA A 258 4.90 19.05 13.33
N LYS A 259 5.80 18.05 13.31
CA LYS A 259 5.47 16.65 12.98
C LYS A 259 4.56 16.02 14.04
N GLU A 260 4.76 16.33 15.31
CA GLU A 260 3.87 15.91 16.41
C GLU A 260 2.46 16.48 16.21
N ILE A 261 2.32 17.79 15.96
CA ILE A 261 1.03 18.42 15.67
C ILE A 261 0.36 17.74 14.47
N ALA A 262 1.06 17.54 13.35
CA ALA A 262 0.48 16.90 12.18
C ALA A 262 -0.01 15.47 12.46
N LYS A 263 0.76 14.67 13.22
CA LYS A 263 0.33 13.32 13.64
C LYS A 263 -0.92 13.38 14.50
N SER A 264 -0.97 14.27 15.48
CA SER A 264 -2.12 14.47 16.37
C SER A 264 -3.36 14.91 15.59
N LEU A 265 -3.22 15.78 14.59
CA LEU A 265 -4.30 16.21 13.70
C LEU A 265 -4.84 15.06 12.84
N ILE A 266 -3.97 14.22 12.28
CA ILE A 266 -4.39 13.03 11.52
C ILE A 266 -5.17 12.06 12.40
N GLN A 267 -4.73 11.85 13.65
CA GLN A 267 -5.46 11.03 14.62
C GLN A 267 -6.84 11.62 14.94
N LEU A 268 -6.90 12.94 15.22
CA LEU A 268 -8.17 13.62 15.50
C LEU A 268 -9.12 13.57 14.30
N ALA A 269 -8.60 13.75 13.08
CA ALA A 269 -9.37 13.61 11.85
C ALA A 269 -9.96 12.20 11.71
N LYS A 270 -9.17 11.17 12.00
CA LYS A 270 -9.63 9.76 11.95
C LYS A 270 -10.77 9.50 12.92
N LEU A 271 -10.72 10.07 14.13
CA LEU A 271 -11.81 9.97 15.11
C LEU A 271 -13.11 10.64 14.61
N ASN A 272 -12.99 11.63 13.72
CA ASN A 272 -14.12 12.29 13.07
C ASN A 272 -14.41 11.72 11.67
N ASN A 273 -14.02 10.48 11.38
CA ASN A 273 -14.24 9.79 10.10
C ASN A 273 -13.66 10.51 8.87
N LYS A 274 -12.58 11.28 9.05
CA LYS A 274 -11.84 11.93 7.97
C LYS A 274 -10.48 11.26 7.75
N LYS A 275 -10.06 11.14 6.48
CA LYS A 275 -8.80 10.49 6.07
C LYS A 275 -7.70 11.51 5.78
N TRP A 276 -7.41 12.38 6.74
CA TRP A 276 -6.43 13.44 6.52
C TRP A 276 -5.02 12.90 6.34
N GLN A 277 -4.27 13.56 5.47
CA GLN A 277 -2.86 13.28 5.22
C GLN A 277 -2.03 14.55 5.38
N SER A 278 -0.73 14.35 5.63
CA SER A 278 0.25 15.43 5.67
C SER A 278 1.34 15.22 4.63
N VAL A 279 1.86 16.34 4.13
CA VAL A 279 3.01 16.37 3.24
C VAL A 279 4.06 17.32 3.78
N LEU A 280 5.31 16.87 3.75
CA LEU A 280 6.48 17.69 4.08
C LEU A 280 6.99 18.32 2.79
N THR A 281 7.09 19.64 2.75
CA THR A 281 7.56 20.33 1.56
C THR A 281 9.05 20.65 1.63
N ALA A 282 9.74 20.62 0.50
CA ALA A 282 11.09 21.14 0.40
C ALA A 282 11.13 22.68 0.56
N GLY A 283 12.25 23.21 1.05
CA GLY A 283 12.46 24.66 1.22
C GLY A 283 12.45 25.47 -0.10
N THR A 284 12.63 24.81 -1.25
CA THR A 284 12.43 25.40 -2.59
C THR A 284 11.44 24.56 -3.39
N ASN A 285 10.51 25.19 -4.11
CA ASN A 285 9.40 24.53 -4.84
C ASN A 285 8.46 23.72 -3.94
N MET A 286 7.98 24.40 -2.91
CA MET A 286 7.22 23.85 -1.78
C MET A 286 5.97 23.05 -2.19
N PHE A 287 5.41 23.32 -3.37
CA PHE A 287 4.15 22.71 -3.82
C PHE A 287 4.32 21.57 -4.85
N ASP A 288 5.55 21.21 -5.22
CA ASP A 288 5.77 20.18 -6.24
C ASP A 288 5.30 18.79 -5.78
N GLU A 289 5.46 18.49 -4.48
CA GLU A 289 5.06 17.21 -3.87
C GLU A 289 3.63 17.20 -3.35
N VAL A 290 2.93 18.34 -3.39
CA VAL A 290 1.57 18.49 -2.88
C VAL A 290 0.56 17.90 -3.86
N ASN A 291 -0.28 17.01 -3.34
CA ASN A 291 -1.29 16.26 -4.06
C ASN A 291 -2.60 16.14 -3.23
N GLY A 292 -3.10 17.29 -2.76
CA GLY A 292 -4.38 17.37 -2.05
C GLY A 292 -4.33 16.91 -0.59
N GLU A 293 -3.15 16.86 0.03
CA GLU A 293 -3.03 16.66 1.47
C GLU A 293 -3.63 17.83 2.26
N GLU A 294 -4.34 17.51 3.34
CA GLU A 294 -5.04 18.47 4.18
C GLU A 294 -4.09 19.27 5.09
N ILE A 295 -2.92 18.71 5.41
CA ILE A 295 -1.92 19.33 6.27
C ILE A 295 -0.62 19.56 5.49
N LEU A 296 -0.24 20.83 5.37
CA LEU A 296 1.00 21.25 4.74
C LEU A 296 2.06 21.57 5.79
N LEU A 297 3.19 20.85 5.77
CA LEU A 297 4.34 21.13 6.64
C LEU A 297 5.42 21.88 5.87
N LEU A 298 5.54 23.18 6.12
CA LEU A 298 6.59 24.05 5.60
C LEU A 298 7.75 24.11 6.61
N ASP A 299 8.59 23.08 6.59
CA ASP A 299 9.67 22.90 7.56
C ASP A 299 10.96 23.64 7.15
N ASP A 300 11.43 24.53 8.02
CA ASP A 300 12.60 25.41 7.83
C ASP A 300 12.59 26.17 6.49
N VAL A 301 11.39 26.59 6.09
CA VAL A 301 11.19 27.41 4.91
C VAL A 301 11.78 28.81 5.13
N ARG A 302 12.13 29.50 4.06
CA ARG A 302 12.59 30.90 4.10
C ARG A 302 11.53 31.84 3.55
N GLY A 303 11.52 33.09 4.02
CA GLY A 303 10.56 34.09 3.57
C GLY A 303 10.65 34.38 2.07
N ASP A 304 11.85 34.26 1.48
CA ASP A 304 12.14 34.45 0.07
C ASP A 304 11.84 33.22 -0.82
N SER A 305 11.38 32.11 -0.22
CA SER A 305 10.97 30.90 -0.96
C SER A 305 9.76 31.13 -1.87
N LEU A 306 8.93 32.14 -1.58
CA LEU A 306 7.81 32.59 -2.41
C LEU A 306 7.84 34.12 -2.59
N THR A 307 7.06 34.61 -3.55
CA THR A 307 6.77 36.04 -3.66
C THR A 307 5.80 36.49 -2.57
N ALA A 308 5.78 37.80 -2.27
CA ALA A 308 4.81 38.42 -1.37
C ALA A 308 3.36 38.05 -1.71
N SER A 309 3.00 38.15 -3.00
CA SER A 309 1.65 37.81 -3.48
C SER A 309 1.31 36.33 -3.27
N ASP A 310 2.26 35.42 -3.48
CA ASP A 310 2.02 33.99 -3.30
C ASP A 310 1.86 33.62 -1.83
N TRP A 311 2.66 34.19 -0.92
CA TRP A 311 2.46 34.00 0.52
C TRP A 311 1.06 34.47 0.96
N LEU A 312 0.62 35.64 0.50
CA LEU A 312 -0.72 36.15 0.83
C LEU A 312 -1.85 35.24 0.34
N LYS A 313 -1.68 34.60 -0.82
CA LYS A 313 -2.63 33.63 -1.38
C LYS A 313 -2.62 32.30 -0.64
N VAL A 314 -1.44 31.76 -0.34
CA VAL A 314 -1.25 30.49 0.38
C VAL A 314 -1.90 30.56 1.76
N LEU A 315 -1.61 31.65 2.46
CA LEU A 315 -2.02 31.89 3.84
C LEU A 315 -3.41 32.53 3.95
N ASP A 316 -4.12 32.78 2.84
CA ASP A 316 -5.48 33.32 2.90
C ASP A 316 -6.40 32.29 3.59
N PRO A 317 -6.99 32.62 4.75
CA PRO A 317 -7.83 31.68 5.48
C PRO A 317 -9.23 31.53 4.86
N TYR A 318 -9.61 32.39 3.91
CA TYR A 318 -10.96 32.45 3.32
C TYR A 318 -10.99 31.99 1.86
N ASN A 319 -9.85 31.95 1.18
CA ASN A 319 -9.79 31.61 -0.24
C ASN A 319 -8.73 30.55 -0.53
N ILE A 320 -9.01 29.72 -1.54
CA ILE A 320 -8.03 28.84 -2.16
C ILE A 320 -7.78 29.35 -3.58
N SER A 321 -6.59 29.93 -3.77
CA SER A 321 -6.15 30.47 -5.06
C SER A 321 -5.08 29.57 -5.69
N PRO A 322 -5.00 29.50 -7.04
CA PRO A 322 -3.86 28.90 -7.71
C PRO A 322 -2.56 29.63 -7.34
N ILE A 323 -1.51 28.87 -7.05
CA ILE A 323 -0.17 29.38 -6.73
C ILE A 323 0.79 28.94 -7.84
N SER A 324 1.75 29.79 -8.19
CA SER A 324 2.75 29.45 -9.21
C SER A 324 3.60 28.27 -8.76
N ALA A 325 3.73 27.25 -9.61
CA ALA A 325 4.67 26.14 -9.44
C ALA A 325 5.36 25.82 -10.78
N ARG A 326 6.51 25.14 -10.72
CA ARG A 326 7.44 25.01 -11.86
C ARG A 326 6.84 24.34 -13.10
N TYR A 327 5.95 23.38 -12.89
CA TYR A 327 5.43 22.54 -13.97
C TYR A 327 4.00 22.90 -14.36
N GLN A 328 3.13 23.16 -13.38
CA GLN A 328 1.75 23.65 -13.53
C GLN A 328 1.35 24.37 -12.25
N ASN A 329 0.54 25.43 -12.33
CA ASN A 329 0.00 26.07 -11.13
C ASN A 329 -0.71 25.04 -10.25
N LYS A 330 -0.35 24.99 -8.97
CA LYS A 330 -0.91 24.05 -8.01
C LYS A 330 -1.98 24.74 -7.17
N ILE A 331 -3.02 23.99 -6.82
CA ILE A 331 -4.03 24.45 -5.88
C ILE A 331 -3.54 24.04 -4.48
N GLY A 332 -3.07 25.02 -3.70
CA GLY A 332 -2.67 24.81 -2.29
C GLY A 332 -3.88 24.68 -1.38
N ALA A 333 -4.74 23.71 -1.64
CA ALA A 333 -5.99 23.46 -0.92
C ALA A 333 -5.77 22.71 0.41
N ALA A 334 -4.79 23.16 1.21
CA ALA A 334 -4.57 22.63 2.54
C ALA A 334 -5.57 23.25 3.53
N LYS A 335 -6.02 22.45 4.50
CA LYS A 335 -6.84 22.91 5.62
C LYS A 335 -5.99 23.49 6.74
N VAL A 336 -4.78 22.96 6.92
CA VAL A 336 -3.82 23.39 7.93
C VAL A 336 -2.47 23.63 7.27
N ILE A 337 -1.84 24.75 7.59
CA ILE A 337 -0.46 25.06 7.18
C ILE A 337 0.36 25.25 8.44
N ILE A 338 1.41 24.46 8.60
CA ILE A 338 2.34 24.55 9.73
C ILE A 338 3.68 25.02 9.19
N ILE A 339 4.12 26.19 9.62
CA ILE A 339 5.38 26.81 9.21
C ILE A 339 6.35 26.71 10.37
N THR A 340 7.56 26.20 10.13
CA THR A 340 8.64 26.29 11.12
C THR A 340 9.71 27.26 10.61
N SER A 341 10.21 28.11 11.50
CA SER A 341 11.32 29.01 11.15
C SER A 341 12.17 29.37 12.34
N SER A 342 13.46 29.60 12.09
CA SER A 342 14.34 30.25 13.07
C SER A 342 14.07 31.75 13.23
N LYS A 343 13.39 32.36 12.26
CA LYS A 343 13.09 33.79 12.22
C LYS A 343 11.71 34.06 12.81
N HIS A 344 11.57 35.17 13.53
CA HIS A 344 10.27 35.66 13.96
C HIS A 344 9.39 35.97 12.73
N PRO A 345 8.05 35.77 12.74
CA PRO A 345 7.20 36.02 11.56
C PRO A 345 7.40 37.38 10.89
N LEU A 346 7.55 38.46 11.67
CA LEU A 346 7.84 39.80 11.13
C LEU A 346 9.14 39.83 10.32
N THR A 347 10.21 39.24 10.87
CA THR A 347 11.52 39.11 10.21
C THR A 347 11.43 38.23 8.98
N PHE A 348 10.71 37.11 9.09
CA PHE A 348 10.47 36.15 8.03
C PHE A 348 9.83 36.82 6.81
N PHE A 349 8.69 37.49 7.00
CA PHE A 349 7.94 38.12 5.90
C PHE A 349 8.59 39.42 5.41
N TYR A 350 9.35 40.12 6.24
CA TYR A 350 10.13 41.27 5.78
C TYR A 350 11.09 40.88 4.65
N HIS A 351 11.74 39.71 4.75
CA HIS A 351 12.67 39.19 3.74
C HIS A 351 11.99 38.51 2.55
N THR A 352 10.66 38.53 2.47
CA THR A 352 9.94 37.92 1.36
C THR A 352 10.29 38.59 0.02
N LYS A 353 10.39 37.79 -1.02
CA LYS A 353 10.75 38.27 -2.36
C LYS A 353 9.68 39.21 -2.90
N GLY A 354 10.08 40.42 -3.28
CA GLY A 354 9.18 41.44 -3.82
C GLY A 354 8.34 42.18 -2.76
N ASN A 355 8.69 42.06 -1.47
CA ASN A 355 7.95 42.65 -0.36
C ASN A 355 8.20 44.17 -0.15
N ASN A 356 8.60 44.90 -1.18
CA ASN A 356 9.14 46.27 -1.07
C ASN A 356 8.15 47.32 -0.49
N ARG A 357 6.84 47.01 -0.40
CA ARG A 357 5.78 47.91 0.08
C ARG A 357 4.61 47.20 0.78
N GLU A 358 4.73 45.92 1.09
CA GLU A 358 3.61 45.18 1.70
C GLU A 358 3.51 45.50 3.18
N ASP A 359 2.29 45.73 3.68
CA ASP A 359 2.05 45.86 5.11
C ASP A 359 2.22 44.49 5.78
N LEU A 360 3.21 44.35 6.68
CA LEU A 360 3.47 43.09 7.39
C LEU A 360 2.26 42.60 8.19
N SER A 361 1.35 43.50 8.58
CA SER A 361 0.08 43.18 9.24
C SER A 361 -0.78 42.22 8.40
N GLN A 362 -0.62 42.23 7.07
CA GLN A 362 -1.33 41.34 6.16
C GLN A 362 -0.95 39.87 6.38
N TYR A 363 0.32 39.59 6.68
CA TYR A 363 0.76 38.23 7.00
C TYR A 363 0.42 37.86 8.44
N VAL A 364 0.65 38.78 9.38
CA VAL A 364 0.38 38.56 10.82
C VAL A 364 -1.06 38.14 11.05
N ARG A 365 -2.03 38.86 10.47
CA ARG A 365 -3.46 38.53 10.66
C ARG A 365 -3.91 37.20 10.07
N ARG A 366 -3.09 36.56 9.23
CA ARG A 366 -3.37 35.26 8.61
C ARG A 366 -2.86 34.10 9.44
N ILE A 367 -1.96 34.34 10.40
CA ILE A 367 -1.50 33.33 11.35
C ILE A 367 -2.55 33.18 12.43
N GLU A 368 -3.05 31.98 12.70
CA GLU A 368 -3.99 31.78 13.81
C GLU A 368 -3.25 31.79 15.15
N HIS A 369 -2.12 31.05 15.22
CA HIS A 369 -1.28 30.98 16.41
C HIS A 369 0.21 30.99 16.05
N LEU A 370 0.97 31.73 16.84
CA LEU A 370 2.43 31.72 16.90
C LEU A 370 2.86 30.94 18.14
N ALA A 371 3.45 29.77 17.92
CA ALA A 371 4.13 28.99 18.94
C ALA A 371 5.61 29.40 18.98
N THR A 372 6.09 29.92 20.11
CA THR A 372 7.48 30.33 20.27
C THR A 372 8.20 29.41 21.26
N LEU A 373 9.29 28.79 20.82
CA LEU A 373 10.15 27.94 21.64
C LEU A 373 11.40 28.74 22.03
N LYS A 374 11.62 28.93 23.33
CA LYS A 374 12.79 29.63 23.90
C LYS A 374 13.54 28.72 24.86
N GLY A 375 14.83 28.94 25.04
CA GLY A 375 15.66 28.19 25.99
C GLY A 375 17.01 27.80 25.41
N VAL A 376 17.80 27.06 26.21
CA VAL A 376 19.11 26.53 25.84
C VAL A 376 19.11 25.04 26.18
N GLY A 377 19.36 24.17 25.19
CA GLY A 377 19.42 22.72 25.38
C GLY A 377 18.11 21.98 25.05
N ASP A 378 17.92 20.81 25.67
CA ASP A 378 16.87 19.82 25.32
C ASP A 378 15.49 20.12 25.96
N GLU A 379 15.38 21.13 26.82
CA GLU A 379 14.13 21.50 27.51
C GLU A 379 13.69 22.93 27.14
N PRO A 380 13.08 23.14 25.97
CA PRO A 380 12.54 24.44 25.58
C PRO A 380 11.31 24.80 26.42
N ILE A 381 11.17 26.09 26.71
CA ILE A 381 9.94 26.70 27.24
C ILE A 381 9.07 27.11 26.04
N PHE A 382 7.78 26.84 26.17
CA PHE A 382 6.80 27.02 25.10
C PHE A 382 5.92 28.22 25.39
N TYR A 383 5.76 29.09 24.39
CA TYR A 383 4.90 30.26 24.45
C TYR A 383 3.90 30.23 23.31
N GLU A 384 2.73 30.80 23.56
CA GLU A 384 1.71 31.06 22.56
C GLU A 384 1.43 32.55 22.45
N SER A 385 1.21 33.00 21.22
CA SER A 385 0.59 34.30 20.95
C SER A 385 -0.25 34.20 19.68
N HIS A 386 -1.20 35.13 19.53
CA HIS A 386 -2.11 35.18 18.39
C HIS A 386 -2.28 36.62 17.92
N PRO A 387 -2.63 36.86 16.65
CA PRO A 387 -2.75 38.22 16.14
C PRO A 387 -3.98 38.92 16.69
N THR A 388 -3.82 40.21 16.99
CA THR A 388 -4.89 41.11 17.38
C THR A 388 -4.79 42.40 16.60
N ARG A 389 -5.94 43.05 16.36
CA ARG A 389 -5.96 44.36 15.70
C ARG A 389 -5.43 45.41 16.68
N THR A 390 -4.56 46.29 16.19
CA THR A 390 -3.97 47.37 16.99
C THR A 390 -4.26 48.73 16.35
N LEU A 391 -4.11 49.80 17.12
CA LEU A 391 -4.26 51.19 16.65
C LEU A 391 -2.98 51.69 15.96
N ASN A 392 -2.49 50.96 14.94
CA ASN A 392 -1.23 51.24 14.24
C ASN A 392 -0.06 51.38 15.22
N ASN A 393 0.26 50.28 15.92
CA ASN A 393 1.36 50.25 16.88
C ASN A 393 2.71 50.37 16.17
N LEU A 394 3.63 51.18 16.70
CA LEU A 394 5.00 51.25 16.21
C LEU A 394 5.76 50.05 16.76
N ARG A 395 6.27 49.19 15.86
CA ARG A 395 6.98 47.97 16.22
C ARG A 395 8.36 47.93 15.56
N ARG A 396 9.37 47.68 16.37
CA ARG A 396 10.72 47.32 15.90
C ARG A 396 10.72 45.87 15.44
N ILE A 397 11.04 45.63 14.17
CA ILE A 397 11.14 44.26 13.62
C ILE A 397 12.32 43.54 14.29
N PRO A 398 12.09 42.36 14.92
CA PRO A 398 13.15 41.58 15.55
C PRO A 398 14.29 41.27 14.57
N GLU A 399 15.52 41.19 15.06
CA GLU A 399 16.75 40.82 14.30
C GLU A 399 17.18 41.80 13.19
N ILE A 400 16.26 42.58 12.62
CA ILE A 400 16.55 43.52 11.53
C ILE A 400 16.73 44.94 12.08
N GLY A 401 15.94 45.31 13.08
CA GLY A 401 15.98 46.64 13.67
C GLY A 401 15.49 47.74 12.71
N TYR A 402 14.45 47.50 11.93
CA TYR A 402 13.68 48.58 11.30
C TYR A 402 12.38 48.76 12.06
N ASP A 403 11.90 49.99 12.13
CA ASP A 403 10.60 50.31 12.71
C ASP A 403 9.52 50.30 11.63
N THR A 404 8.37 49.73 11.96
CA THR A 404 7.19 49.71 11.09
C THR A 404 5.93 49.92 11.92
N TYR A 405 4.90 50.50 11.30
CA TYR A 405 3.57 50.55 11.89
C TYR A 405 2.82 49.29 11.53
N LEU A 406 2.16 48.67 12.51
CA LEU A 406 1.37 47.47 12.33
C LEU A 406 -0.08 47.73 12.72
N SER A 407 -1.02 47.39 11.84
CA SER A 407 -2.47 47.38 12.13
C SER A 407 -2.92 46.07 12.78
N TYR A 408 -2.08 45.03 12.70
CA TYR A 408 -2.19 43.76 13.42
C TYR A 408 -0.83 43.37 13.98
N ASP A 409 -0.78 43.00 15.25
CA ASP A 409 0.42 42.47 15.91
C ASP A 409 0.04 41.27 16.79
N PHE A 410 1.04 40.48 17.20
CA PHE A 410 0.81 39.37 18.13
C PHE A 410 0.55 39.90 19.54
N THR A 411 -0.30 39.19 20.30
CA THR A 411 -0.41 39.39 21.74
C THR A 411 0.93 39.18 22.44
N PRO A 412 1.12 39.69 23.67
CA PRO A 412 2.23 39.27 24.51
C PRO A 412 2.28 37.73 24.60
N ASP A 413 3.50 37.19 24.64
CA ASP A 413 3.74 35.77 24.77
C ASP A 413 3.10 35.23 26.07
N ASN A 414 2.20 34.26 25.93
CA ASN A 414 1.62 33.52 27.03
C ASN A 414 2.41 32.22 27.24
N GLU A 415 3.02 32.05 28.41
CA GLU A 415 3.79 30.85 28.74
C GLU A 415 2.88 29.65 28.95
N MET A 416 3.19 28.54 28.29
CA MET A 416 2.48 27.28 28.44
C MET A 416 3.15 26.42 29.51
N LYS A 417 2.35 25.73 30.32
CA LYS A 417 2.83 24.85 31.42
C LYS A 417 3.65 23.69 30.89
N SER A 418 3.35 23.21 29.67
CA SER A 418 4.12 22.15 29.02
C SER A 418 3.95 22.16 27.50
N LYS A 419 4.76 21.36 26.82
CA LYS A 419 4.62 21.07 25.38
C LYS A 419 3.25 20.46 25.07
N GLU A 420 2.78 19.56 25.93
CA GLU A 420 1.52 18.85 25.77
C GLU A 420 0.31 19.78 25.88
N GLU A 421 0.36 20.77 26.78
CA GLU A 421 -0.69 21.79 26.88
C GLU A 421 -0.76 22.63 25.59
N LEU A 422 0.40 23.08 25.07
CA LEU A 422 0.45 23.80 23.80
C LEU A 422 -0.05 22.93 22.64
N LEU A 423 0.40 21.67 22.55
CA LEU A 423 -0.05 20.72 21.54
C LEU A 423 -1.57 20.54 21.58
N SER A 424 -2.12 20.30 22.76
CA SER A 424 -3.55 20.10 22.96
C SER A 424 -4.35 21.33 22.54
N MET A 425 -3.91 22.53 22.94
CA MET A 425 -4.54 23.78 22.55
C MET A 425 -4.55 23.97 21.02
N LEU A 426 -3.40 23.82 20.36
CA LEU A 426 -3.27 24.00 18.91
C LEU A 426 -4.11 22.97 18.13
N VAL A 427 -4.07 21.70 18.52
CA VAL A 427 -4.83 20.62 17.88
C VAL A 427 -6.33 20.80 18.09
N SER A 428 -6.75 21.14 19.31
CA SER A 428 -8.16 21.39 19.63
C SER A 428 -8.71 22.59 18.86
N LYS A 429 -7.90 23.64 18.69
CA LYS A 429 -8.27 24.79 17.87
C LYS A 429 -8.52 24.43 16.41
N VAL A 430 -7.71 23.55 15.82
CA VAL A 430 -7.95 23.05 14.46
C VAL A 430 -9.25 22.25 14.40
N GLY A 431 -9.51 21.38 15.38
CA GLY A 431 -10.78 20.63 15.47
C GLY A 431 -12.00 21.56 15.51
N LEU A 432 -11.96 22.60 16.35
CA LEU A 432 -12.99 23.64 16.41
C LEU A 432 -13.17 24.37 15.07
N ASN A 433 -12.07 24.76 14.43
CA ASN A 433 -12.11 25.44 13.13
C ASN A 433 -12.64 24.53 12.00
N ASN A 434 -12.69 23.21 12.18
CA ASN A 434 -13.29 22.24 11.26
C ASN A 434 -14.68 21.76 11.70
N GLN A 435 -15.25 22.39 12.74
CA GLN A 435 -16.59 22.08 13.25
C GLN A 435 -16.78 20.60 13.61
N TRP A 436 -15.72 19.98 14.15
CA TRP A 436 -15.76 18.57 14.55
C TRP A 436 -16.44 18.37 15.90
N ASP A 437 -17.22 17.29 16.01
CA ASP A 437 -17.85 16.89 17.27
C ASP A 437 -16.79 16.49 18.31
N LEU A 438 -15.78 15.74 17.87
CA LEU A 438 -14.63 15.37 18.69
C LEU A 438 -13.49 16.33 18.39
N TRP A 439 -13.40 17.42 19.16
CA TRP A 439 -12.35 18.43 19.02
C TRP A 439 -11.41 18.50 20.25
N GLU A 440 -11.84 18.03 21.43
CA GLU A 440 -11.00 18.04 22.63
C GLU A 440 -9.92 16.96 22.57
N TYR A 441 -8.68 17.36 22.24
CA TYR A 441 -7.57 16.43 22.03
C TYR A 441 -7.25 15.57 23.26
N ASP A 442 -7.23 16.15 24.47
CA ASP A 442 -6.87 15.40 25.69
C ASP A 442 -7.95 14.39 26.11
N LYS A 443 -9.23 14.67 25.87
CA LYS A 443 -10.32 13.70 26.12
C LYS A 443 -10.31 12.59 25.08
N SER A 444 -9.87 12.88 23.86
CA SER A 444 -9.76 11.89 22.76
C SER A 444 -8.65 10.84 22.96
N LYS A 445 -7.70 11.08 23.88
CA LYS A 445 -6.67 10.09 24.28
C LYS A 445 -7.16 9.04 25.27
N THR A 446 -8.34 9.22 25.87
CA THR A 446 -8.91 8.23 26.79
C THR A 446 -9.86 7.33 26.02
N PRO A 447 -9.56 6.04 25.80
CA PRO A 447 -10.51 5.14 25.16
C PRO A 447 -11.61 4.79 26.16
N SER A 448 -12.76 5.45 26.08
CA SER A 448 -13.98 4.91 26.71
C SER A 448 -14.54 3.80 25.82
N LYS A 449 -14.31 2.57 26.26
CA LYS A 449 -15.04 1.30 26.04
C LYS A 449 -15.97 1.16 24.82
N THR A 450 -15.81 -0.02 24.21
CA THR A 450 -16.70 -0.74 23.27
C THR A 450 -16.75 -0.26 21.83
N VAL A 451 -15.74 -0.67 21.05
CA VAL A 451 -15.98 -1.45 19.82
C VAL A 451 -14.88 -2.52 19.76
N THR A 452 -15.28 -3.78 19.94
CA THR A 452 -14.46 -4.94 19.61
C THR A 452 -14.18 -4.97 18.11
N SER A 453 -12.91 -4.93 17.74
CA SER A 453 -12.43 -5.57 16.51
C SER A 453 -11.05 -6.13 16.82
N GLU A 454 -11.02 -7.41 17.15
CA GLU A 454 -9.84 -8.25 16.96
C GLU A 454 -9.44 -8.15 15.49
N ASP A 455 -8.23 -7.67 15.24
CA ASP A 455 -7.36 -8.06 14.12
C ASP A 455 -6.09 -7.21 14.22
N GLU A 456 -5.27 -7.50 15.25
CA GLU A 456 -3.87 -7.12 15.25
C GLU A 456 -3.01 -8.29 14.76
N VAL A 457 -2.38 -7.99 13.63
CA VAL A 457 -1.30 -8.66 12.93
C VAL A 457 -0.31 -9.30 13.91
N ALA A 458 -0.20 -10.62 13.84
CA ALA A 458 0.92 -11.36 14.38
C ALA A 458 2.19 -11.00 13.58
N ASP A 459 3.06 -10.22 14.21
CA ASP A 459 4.45 -10.02 13.81
C ASP A 459 5.23 -11.27 14.25
N ASN A 460 5.45 -12.20 13.32
CA ASN A 460 6.36 -13.32 13.55
C ASN A 460 7.79 -12.86 13.30
N GLN A 461 8.47 -12.50 14.39
CA GLN A 461 9.91 -12.54 14.47
C GLN A 461 10.37 -14.00 14.56
N GLU A 462 11.10 -14.48 13.54
CA GLU A 462 12.09 -15.54 13.70
C GLU A 462 13.12 -15.50 12.55
N LYS A 463 14.04 -14.53 12.62
CA LYS A 463 15.50 -14.71 12.66
C LYS A 463 16.24 -13.38 12.58
#